data_AF-A0A1V4RZX9-F1
#
_entry.id   AF-A0A1V4RZX9-F1
#
_cell.length_a   1.000
_cell.length_b   1.000
_cell.length_c   1.000
_cell.angle_alpha   90.00
_cell.angle_beta   90.00
_cell.angle_gamma   90.00
#
_symmetry.space_group_name_H-M   'P 1'
#
loop_
_entity.id
_entity.type
_entity.pdbx_description
1 polymer ?
#
loop_
_entity_poly.entity_id
_entity_poly.type
_entity_poly.pdbx_seq_one_letter_code
_entity_poly.pdbx_strand_id
1 'polypeptide(L)'
;MIVHGVLDDDIYGIEQNVRISIPDLEVLEINGKWNRWTTPECPRAIPVLQEAVGFRIEEEGFSGKVHKIIGRKACRHHANLLLECCYSAKEAALIAKWEDKKAENKGLTFKDFINGETKNTAPAQVERPVSAGRDFVQRDEVKKKSFNKKEEGGTIIDLHMHSSPASPCSSVPVDQLIYDAKSIGLDGICLTDHNYVWDKDVVDELRQKHEFIILRGNEITTDQGDMLVFGLYKDIQGIIRLEDLRKEVDKAGGFIIVAHPFRGFLVFNVGELGLTPEKAMERPLFKYVDAVEVLNGKVTEKENSFALKVAEGLGLPVTGGSDAHEVSEVGTYATVFPVSVKDENDLINALKTGNYSPIAFKKEREKIKR
;
A
#
# COMPACT_ATOMS: atom_id res chain seq x y z
N MET A 1 13.67 7.57 -18.94
CA MET A 1 12.24 7.28 -18.66
C MET A 1 11.55 8.55 -18.20
N ILE A 2 10.24 8.69 -18.42
CA ILE A 2 9.43 9.77 -17.87
C ILE A 2 8.33 9.12 -17.03
N VAL A 3 8.17 9.58 -15.79
CA VAL A 3 7.10 9.15 -14.88
C VAL A 3 6.16 10.33 -14.67
N HIS A 4 4.86 10.09 -14.87
CA HIS A 4 3.81 11.08 -14.65
C HIS A 4 3.06 10.73 -13.37
N GLY A 5 3.20 11.57 -12.35
CA GLY A 5 2.46 11.49 -11.12
C GLY A 5 1.26 12.45 -11.15
N VAL A 6 0.13 11.98 -10.63
CA VAL A 6 -1.08 12.79 -10.46
C VAL A 6 -1.54 12.66 -9.01
N LEU A 7 -1.83 13.79 -8.39
CA LEU A 7 -2.60 13.89 -7.16
C LEU A 7 -3.81 14.75 -7.50
N ASP A 8 -5.00 14.17 -7.53
CA ASP A 8 -6.23 14.89 -7.82
C ASP A 8 -7.28 14.54 -6.77
N ASP A 9 -7.47 15.47 -5.84
CA ASP A 9 -8.47 15.42 -4.79
C ASP A 9 -9.38 16.67 -4.88
N ASP A 10 -10.34 16.79 -3.96
CA ASP A 10 -11.34 17.86 -3.97
C ASP A 10 -10.75 19.26 -3.69
N ILE A 11 -9.56 19.33 -3.10
CA ILE A 11 -8.89 20.53 -2.60
C ILE A 11 -7.66 20.89 -3.47
N TYR A 12 -6.88 19.88 -3.84
CA TYR A 12 -5.62 19.95 -4.53
C TYR A 12 -5.63 19.08 -5.78
N GLY A 13 -5.13 19.65 -6.87
CA GLY A 13 -4.94 18.97 -8.13
C GLY A 13 -3.53 19.29 -8.58
N ILE A 14 -2.69 18.29 -8.70
CA ILE A 14 -1.27 18.40 -9.00
C ILE A 14 -0.90 17.34 -10.02
N GLU A 15 -0.13 17.75 -11.01
CA GLU A 15 0.58 16.83 -11.90
C GLU A 15 2.08 17.07 -11.76
N GLN A 16 2.86 15.99 -11.83
CA GLN A 16 4.31 16.05 -11.90
C GLN A 16 4.84 15.11 -12.97
N ASN A 17 5.57 15.64 -13.94
CA ASN A 17 6.35 14.86 -14.89
C ASN A 17 7.80 14.82 -14.43
N VAL A 18 8.33 13.63 -14.17
CA VAL A 18 9.69 13.41 -13.69
C VAL A 18 10.45 12.62 -14.74
N ARG A 19 11.48 13.22 -15.36
CA ARG A 19 12.38 12.51 -16.26
C ARG A 19 13.52 11.92 -15.46
N ILE A 20 13.77 10.63 -15.63
CA ILE A 20 14.77 9.88 -14.87
C ILE A 20 15.69 9.13 -15.82
N SER A 21 16.99 9.18 -15.53
CA SER A 21 18.03 8.38 -16.17
C SER A 21 17.87 6.91 -15.77
N ILE A 22 17.75 5.99 -16.73
CA ILE A 22 17.58 4.55 -16.44
C ILE A 22 18.87 3.93 -15.87
N PRO A 23 20.08 4.23 -16.38
CA PRO A 23 21.32 3.67 -15.84
C PRO A 23 21.58 4.03 -14.38
N ASP A 24 21.42 5.31 -14.03
CA ASP A 24 21.87 5.87 -12.76
C ASP A 24 20.74 6.22 -11.79
N LEU A 25 19.48 6.02 -12.21
CA LEU A 25 18.29 6.43 -11.49
C LEU A 25 18.36 7.88 -11.00
N GLU A 26 18.95 8.73 -11.84
CA GLU A 26 19.13 10.15 -11.58
C GLU A 26 17.95 10.96 -12.11
N VAL A 27 17.43 11.89 -11.32
CA VAL A 27 16.38 12.82 -11.73
C VAL A 27 16.96 13.87 -12.68
N LEU A 28 16.52 13.86 -13.94
CA LEU A 28 17.02 14.75 -15.00
C LEU A 28 16.16 16.01 -15.18
N GLU A 29 14.86 15.91 -14.92
CA GLU A 29 13.93 17.03 -15.04
C GLU A 29 12.69 16.77 -14.18
N ILE A 30 12.14 17.82 -13.56
CA ILE A 30 10.84 17.76 -12.89
C ILE A 30 9.97 18.90 -13.39
N ASN A 31 8.79 18.60 -13.94
CA ASN A 31 7.81 19.61 -14.31
C ASN A 31 6.55 19.42 -13.48
N GLY A 32 6.28 20.36 -12.57
CA GLY A 32 5.07 20.37 -11.76
C GLY A 32 4.01 21.31 -12.32
N LYS A 33 2.76 20.95 -12.15
CA LYS A 33 1.60 21.79 -12.49
C LYS A 33 0.57 21.68 -11.38
N TRP A 34 0.01 22.82 -11.00
CA TRP A 34 -1.19 22.86 -10.19
C TRP A 34 -2.42 22.99 -11.08
N ASN A 35 -3.38 22.09 -10.90
CA ASN A 35 -4.72 22.11 -11.49
C ASN A 35 -5.74 22.73 -10.53
N ARG A 36 -5.58 22.53 -9.22
CA ARG A 36 -6.49 23.01 -8.16
C ARG A 36 -5.70 23.26 -6.88
N TRP A 37 -5.94 24.37 -6.17
CA TRP A 37 -5.23 24.71 -4.94
C TRP A 37 -6.02 25.68 -4.07
N THR A 38 -5.74 25.69 -2.77
CA THR A 38 -6.44 26.54 -1.79
C THR A 38 -5.68 27.79 -1.37
N THR A 39 -4.36 27.82 -1.51
CA THR A 39 -3.55 28.98 -1.11
C THR A 39 -2.82 29.60 -2.30
N PRO A 40 -2.80 30.94 -2.43
CA PRO A 40 -2.09 31.62 -3.53
C PRO A 40 -0.59 31.33 -3.60
N GLU A 41 0.00 30.82 -2.52
CA GLU A 41 1.40 30.42 -2.43
C GLU A 41 1.68 29.05 -3.08
N CYS A 42 0.68 28.18 -3.25
CA CYS A 42 0.87 26.83 -3.81
C CYS A 42 1.63 26.81 -5.14
N PRO A 43 1.30 27.64 -6.15
CA PRO A 43 2.06 27.68 -7.41
C PRO A 43 3.53 28.10 -7.27
N ARG A 44 3.91 28.77 -6.17
CA ARG A 44 5.32 29.14 -5.91
C ARG A 44 6.20 27.92 -5.59
N ALA A 45 5.60 26.76 -5.35
CA ALA A 45 6.32 25.51 -5.17
C ALA A 45 6.93 24.98 -6.48
N ILE A 46 6.37 25.32 -7.65
CA ILE A 46 6.78 24.74 -8.94
C ILE A 46 8.26 25.00 -9.27
N PRO A 47 8.80 26.22 -9.15
CA PRO A 47 10.21 26.47 -9.47
C PRO A 47 11.18 25.71 -8.54
N VAL A 48 10.79 25.48 -7.29
CA VAL A 48 11.62 24.80 -6.28
C VAL A 48 11.83 23.33 -6.61
N LEU A 49 10.95 22.73 -7.43
CA LEU A 49 11.09 21.33 -7.88
C LEU A 49 12.41 21.08 -8.60
N GLN A 50 12.97 22.09 -9.28
CA GLN A 50 14.25 21.97 -9.96
C GLN A 50 15.41 21.70 -9.00
N GLU A 51 15.28 22.00 -7.70
CA GLU A 51 16.33 21.70 -6.71
C GLU A 51 16.53 20.20 -6.49
N ALA A 52 15.58 19.34 -6.92
CA ALA A 52 15.73 17.89 -6.86
C ALA A 52 16.33 17.28 -8.14
N VAL A 53 16.62 18.09 -9.17
CA VAL A 53 17.36 17.62 -10.35
C VAL A 53 18.79 17.26 -9.94
N GLY A 54 19.26 16.11 -10.41
CA GLY A 54 20.55 15.49 -10.04
C GLY A 54 20.46 14.55 -8.84
N PHE A 55 19.30 14.43 -8.18
CA PHE A 55 19.17 13.45 -7.10
C PHE A 55 19.17 12.04 -7.66
N ARG A 56 19.82 11.12 -6.94
CA ARG A 56 19.87 9.70 -7.28
C ARG A 56 18.98 8.92 -6.33
N ILE A 57 18.05 8.15 -6.90
CA ILE A 57 17.00 7.46 -6.14
C ILE A 57 17.58 6.38 -5.23
N GLU A 58 18.73 5.80 -5.59
CA GLU A 58 19.43 4.79 -4.79
C GLU A 58 20.42 5.37 -3.77
N GLU A 59 20.54 6.70 -3.70
CA GLU A 59 21.40 7.33 -2.71
C GLU A 59 20.84 7.16 -1.29
N GLU A 60 21.72 6.90 -0.33
CA GLU A 60 21.34 6.83 1.07
C GLU A 60 20.69 8.13 1.54
N GLY A 61 19.52 8.01 2.18
CA GLY A 61 18.75 9.16 2.68
C GLY A 61 18.03 9.97 1.59
N PHE A 62 17.85 9.43 0.38
CA PHE A 62 17.10 10.07 -0.72
C PHE A 62 15.74 10.63 -0.27
N SER A 63 14.92 9.84 0.43
CA SER A 63 13.61 10.27 0.94
C SER A 63 13.71 11.48 1.88
N GLY A 64 14.67 11.43 2.81
CA GLY A 64 14.96 12.53 3.72
C GLY A 64 15.40 13.81 2.99
N LYS A 65 16.21 13.69 1.93
CA LYS A 65 16.61 14.84 1.10
C LYS A 65 15.42 15.45 0.37
N VAL A 66 14.56 14.64 -0.24
CA VAL A 66 13.35 15.12 -0.93
C VAL A 66 12.42 15.84 0.02
N HIS A 67 12.11 15.26 1.18
CA HIS A 67 11.26 15.96 2.17
C HIS A 67 11.92 17.25 2.71
N LYS A 68 13.23 17.25 2.92
CA LYS A 68 13.95 18.44 3.40
C LYS A 68 13.97 19.56 2.38
N ILE A 69 14.17 19.23 1.10
CA ILE A 69 14.36 20.21 0.04
C ILE A 69 13.01 20.57 -0.58
N ILE A 70 12.28 19.60 -1.12
CA ILE A 70 10.98 19.83 -1.74
C ILE A 70 9.89 20.00 -0.68
N GLY A 71 9.83 19.13 0.33
CA GLY A 71 8.74 19.14 1.31
C GLY A 71 8.69 20.42 2.15
N ARG A 72 9.85 20.98 2.52
CA ARG A 72 9.93 22.21 3.32
C ARG A 72 9.97 23.50 2.49
N LYS A 73 10.64 23.51 1.34
CA LYS A 73 10.79 24.74 0.52
C LYS A 73 9.71 24.90 -0.55
N ALA A 74 9.13 23.80 -1.03
CA ALA A 74 8.08 23.79 -2.05
C ALA A 74 6.72 23.52 -1.40
N CYS A 75 6.33 22.25 -1.28
CA CYS A 75 5.22 21.79 -0.46
C CYS A 75 5.34 20.28 -0.24
N ARG A 76 4.64 19.76 0.77
CA ARG A 76 4.65 18.32 1.07
C ARG A 76 3.99 17.49 -0.03
N HIS A 77 2.92 18.00 -0.67
CA HIS A 77 2.24 17.29 -1.77
C HIS A 77 3.19 16.97 -2.94
N HIS A 78 3.98 17.96 -3.38
CA HIS A 78 4.98 17.77 -4.43
C HIS A 78 6.15 16.88 -4.00
N ALA A 79 6.48 16.82 -2.71
CA ALA A 79 7.54 15.96 -2.21
C ALA A 79 7.10 14.50 -2.20
N ASN A 80 5.90 14.22 -1.70
CA ASN A 80 5.32 12.88 -1.67
C ASN A 80 5.13 12.37 -3.10
N LEU A 81 4.50 13.16 -3.97
CA LEU A 81 4.26 12.77 -5.36
C LEU A 81 5.57 12.58 -6.16
N LEU A 82 6.64 13.33 -5.84
CA LEU A 82 7.97 13.07 -6.40
C LEU A 82 8.56 11.73 -5.92
N LEU A 83 8.41 11.39 -4.64
CA LEU A 83 8.87 10.10 -4.10
C LEU A 83 8.16 8.93 -4.77
N GLU A 84 6.85 9.00 -4.90
CA GLU A 84 6.06 7.99 -5.61
C GLU A 84 6.53 7.79 -7.05
N CYS A 85 6.76 8.90 -7.77
CA CYS A 85 7.31 8.86 -9.13
C CYS A 85 8.69 8.18 -9.19
N CYS A 86 9.55 8.47 -8.21
CA CYS A 86 10.90 7.92 -8.14
C CYS A 86 10.90 6.44 -7.76
N TYR A 87 10.05 5.99 -6.85
CA TYR A 87 9.94 4.55 -6.52
C TYR A 87 9.37 3.76 -7.69
N SER A 88 8.31 4.28 -8.34
CA SER A 88 7.76 3.69 -9.57
C SER A 88 8.82 3.58 -10.67
N ALA A 89 9.67 4.61 -10.82
CA ALA A 89 10.78 4.57 -11.76
C ALA A 89 11.83 3.50 -11.42
N LYS A 90 12.15 3.33 -10.13
CA LYS A 90 13.11 2.31 -9.71
C LYS A 90 12.61 0.91 -10.06
N GLU A 91 11.33 0.62 -9.81
CA GLU A 91 10.73 -0.66 -10.18
C GLU A 91 10.71 -0.88 -11.69
N ALA A 92 10.31 0.13 -12.46
CA ALA A 92 10.29 0.04 -13.92
C ALA A 92 11.69 -0.16 -14.51
N ALA A 93 12.72 0.50 -13.97
CA ALA A 93 14.10 0.32 -14.40
C ALA A 93 14.64 -1.09 -14.06
N LEU A 94 14.23 -1.65 -12.91
CA LEU A 94 14.58 -3.02 -12.54
C LEU A 94 13.96 -4.04 -13.51
N ILE A 95 12.71 -3.82 -13.92
CA ILE A 95 12.03 -4.65 -14.91
C ILE A 95 12.71 -4.54 -16.28
N ALA A 96 13.05 -3.33 -16.73
CA ALA A 96 13.75 -3.13 -18.01
C ALA A 96 15.10 -3.86 -18.02
N LYS A 97 15.90 -3.72 -16.95
CA LYS A 97 17.18 -4.45 -16.80
C LYS A 97 16.97 -5.97 -16.83
N TRP A 98 15.87 -6.48 -16.28
CA TRP A 98 15.55 -7.90 -16.33
C TRP A 98 15.17 -8.36 -17.74
N GLU A 99 14.36 -7.59 -18.46
CA GLU A 99 13.95 -7.91 -19.83
C GLU A 99 15.15 -8.00 -20.77
N ASP A 100 16.11 -7.07 -20.64
CA ASP A 100 17.37 -7.09 -21.39
C ASP A 100 18.15 -8.39 -21.09
N LYS A 101 18.37 -8.72 -19.81
CA LYS A 101 19.09 -9.95 -19.43
C LYS A 101 18.35 -11.23 -19.78
N LYS A 102 17.01 -11.21 -19.82
CA LYS A 102 16.18 -12.34 -20.24
C LYS A 102 16.21 -12.53 -21.76
N ALA A 103 16.31 -11.45 -22.53
CA ALA A 103 16.50 -11.53 -23.98
C ALA A 103 17.85 -12.19 -24.32
N GLU A 104 18.88 -11.93 -23.52
CA GLU A 104 20.20 -12.58 -23.62
C GLU A 104 20.21 -14.02 -23.10
N ASN A 105 19.47 -14.30 -22.02
CA ASN A 105 19.36 -15.62 -21.42
C ASN A 105 17.88 -16.01 -21.20
N LYS A 106 17.32 -16.73 -22.17
CA LYS A 106 15.90 -17.16 -22.16
C LYS A 106 15.51 -18.07 -20.99
N GLY A 107 16.49 -18.66 -20.29
CA GLY A 107 16.28 -19.48 -19.09
C GLY A 107 16.36 -18.70 -17.78
N LEU A 108 16.71 -17.40 -17.81
CA LEU A 108 16.87 -16.58 -16.62
C LEU A 108 15.50 -16.27 -15.99
N THR A 109 15.26 -16.81 -14.79
CA THR A 109 14.07 -16.45 -14.03
C THR A 109 14.26 -15.08 -13.37
N PHE A 110 13.16 -14.37 -13.09
CA PHE A 110 13.23 -13.10 -12.36
C PHE A 110 13.91 -13.25 -10.99
N LYS A 111 13.73 -14.41 -10.33
CA LYS A 111 14.41 -14.74 -9.08
C LYS A 111 15.93 -14.83 -9.24
N ASP A 112 16.42 -15.46 -10.30
CA ASP A 112 17.86 -15.58 -10.55
C ASP A 112 18.50 -14.22 -10.89
N PHE A 113 17.75 -13.34 -11.54
CA PHE A 113 18.18 -11.97 -11.85
C PHE A 113 18.33 -11.11 -10.59
N ILE A 114 17.31 -11.08 -9.72
CA ILE A 114 17.35 -10.35 -8.44
C ILE A 114 18.46 -10.90 -7.52
N ASN A 115 18.63 -12.22 -7.46
CA ASN A 115 19.70 -12.87 -6.68
C ASN A 115 21.10 -12.61 -7.27
N GLY A 116 21.21 -12.28 -8.55
CA GLY A 116 22.45 -11.91 -9.21
C GLY A 116 22.85 -10.45 -8.99
N GLU A 117 21.88 -9.53 -8.97
CA GLU A 117 22.10 -8.10 -8.65
C GLU A 117 22.51 -7.92 -7.18
N THR A 118 21.91 -8.68 -6.26
CA THR A 118 22.24 -8.65 -4.82
C THR A 118 23.64 -9.20 -4.49
N LYS A 119 24.30 -9.95 -5.38
CA LYS A 119 25.68 -10.43 -5.18
C LYS A 119 26.76 -9.38 -5.42
N ASN A 120 26.45 -8.27 -6.12
CA ASN A 120 27.42 -7.17 -6.28
C ASN A 120 27.49 -6.22 -5.08
N THR A 121 26.69 -6.48 -4.04
CA THR A 121 26.69 -5.72 -2.78
C THR A 121 26.45 -6.65 -1.58
N ALA A 122 27.28 -7.67 -1.36
CA ALA A 122 27.33 -8.36 -0.06
C ALA A 122 28.66 -9.11 0.19
N PRO A 123 29.25 -9.01 1.39
CA PRO A 123 30.23 -9.98 1.86
C PRO A 123 29.56 -11.25 2.42
N ALA A 124 30.22 -12.37 2.11
CA ALA A 124 30.26 -13.69 2.76
C ALA A 124 28.98 -14.36 3.31
N GLN A 125 28.72 -15.51 2.67
CA GLN A 125 27.72 -16.55 2.92
C GLN A 125 27.61 -17.08 4.37
N VAL A 126 26.39 -17.48 4.73
CA VAL A 126 26.13 -18.61 5.63
C VAL A 126 25.05 -19.50 4.99
N GLU A 127 25.40 -20.76 4.71
CA GLU A 127 24.50 -21.78 4.18
C GLU A 127 23.61 -22.41 5.27
N ARG A 128 22.42 -22.89 4.84
CA ARG A 128 21.60 -24.06 5.31
C ARG A 128 20.11 -23.70 5.50
N PRO A 129 19.21 -24.70 5.58
CA PRO A 129 18.90 -25.73 4.59
C PRO A 129 17.43 -25.65 4.13
N VAL A 130 17.14 -26.26 3.00
CA VAL A 130 15.83 -26.32 2.34
C VAL A 130 14.83 -27.10 3.21
N SER A 131 13.72 -26.46 3.60
CA SER A 131 12.57 -27.16 4.20
C SER A 131 11.37 -27.14 3.25
N ALA A 132 11.01 -28.34 2.81
CA ALA A 132 9.73 -28.85 2.32
C ALA A 132 8.64 -27.83 1.97
N GLY A 133 8.30 -27.80 0.68
CA GLY A 133 7.06 -27.21 0.19
C GLY A 133 5.84 -27.87 0.85
N ARG A 134 4.79 -27.09 1.01
CA ARG A 134 3.47 -27.63 1.36
C ARG A 134 2.57 -27.56 0.14
N ASP A 135 1.95 -28.72 -0.08
CA ASP A 135 0.82 -28.91 -0.97
C ASP A 135 -0.33 -27.98 -0.58
N PHE A 136 -0.92 -27.39 -1.61
CA PHE A 136 -2.15 -26.60 -1.49
C PHE A 136 -3.23 -27.48 -0.88
N VAL A 137 -3.65 -27.16 0.35
CA VAL A 137 -4.85 -27.75 0.93
C VAL A 137 -6.01 -27.33 0.03
N GLN A 138 -6.63 -28.34 -0.59
CA GLN A 138 -7.86 -28.22 -1.36
C GLN A 138 -8.91 -27.58 -0.45
N ARG A 139 -9.11 -26.26 -0.57
CA ARG A 139 -10.15 -25.53 0.15
C ARG A 139 -11.41 -25.61 -0.69
N ASP A 140 -12.48 -26.10 -0.07
CA ASP A 140 -13.79 -26.31 -0.67
C ASP A 140 -14.27 -25.08 -1.44
N GLU A 141 -14.98 -25.36 -2.54
CA GLU A 141 -15.48 -24.43 -3.54
C GLU A 141 -15.87 -23.06 -2.97
N VAL A 142 -15.14 -22.02 -3.42
CA VAL A 142 -15.48 -20.62 -3.18
C VAL A 142 -16.83 -20.35 -3.85
N LYS A 143 -17.92 -20.50 -3.08
CA LYS A 143 -19.25 -20.03 -3.47
C LYS A 143 -19.12 -18.55 -3.83
N LYS A 144 -19.56 -18.17 -5.03
CA LYS A 144 -19.71 -16.77 -5.49
C LYS A 144 -20.33 -15.94 -4.36
N LYS A 145 -19.52 -15.17 -3.63
CA LYS A 145 -19.98 -14.36 -2.50
C LYS A 145 -20.69 -13.13 -3.06
N SER A 146 -21.99 -13.03 -2.79
CA SER A 146 -22.66 -11.74 -2.80
C SER A 146 -22.00 -10.82 -1.77
N PHE A 147 -21.88 -9.53 -2.07
CA PHE A 147 -21.44 -8.53 -1.10
C PHE A 147 -22.27 -8.68 0.19
N ASN A 148 -21.64 -9.07 1.29
CA ASN A 148 -22.36 -9.33 2.53
C ASN A 148 -22.84 -7.99 3.09
N LYS A 149 -24.15 -7.85 3.27
CA LYS A 149 -24.69 -6.82 4.18
C LYS A 149 -24.22 -7.16 5.58
N LYS A 150 -23.93 -6.14 6.40
CA LYS A 150 -23.63 -6.29 7.83
C LYS A 150 -24.75 -7.12 8.47
N GLU A 151 -24.43 -8.35 8.86
CA GLU A 151 -25.35 -9.20 9.62
C GLU A 151 -25.63 -8.56 10.99
N GLU A 152 -26.72 -8.96 11.65
CA GLU A 152 -27.04 -8.46 12.98
C GLU A 152 -25.93 -8.85 13.97
N GLY A 153 -25.20 -7.86 14.48
CA GLY A 153 -24.01 -8.08 15.33
C GLY A 153 -22.67 -8.10 14.59
N GLY A 154 -22.64 -7.91 13.27
CA GLY A 154 -21.41 -7.76 12.48
C GLY A 154 -20.67 -6.44 12.75
N THR A 155 -19.49 -6.25 12.16
CA THR A 155 -18.64 -5.05 12.31
C THR A 155 -18.11 -4.60 10.95
N ILE A 156 -18.08 -3.29 10.70
CA ILE A 156 -17.49 -2.67 9.51
C ILE A 156 -16.26 -1.88 9.94
N ILE A 157 -15.09 -2.29 9.46
CA ILE A 157 -13.80 -1.74 9.87
C ILE A 157 -13.06 -1.22 8.64
N ASP A 158 -12.51 -0.02 8.74
CA ASP A 158 -11.52 0.46 7.78
C ASP A 158 -10.15 -0.12 8.13
N LEU A 159 -9.62 -0.98 7.26
CA LEU A 159 -8.40 -1.74 7.53
C LEU A 159 -7.12 -1.01 7.11
N HIS A 160 -7.21 0.13 6.43
CA HIS A 160 -6.06 0.81 5.87
C HIS A 160 -6.22 2.32 6.00
N MET A 161 -5.40 2.95 6.83
CA MET A 161 -5.33 4.41 6.94
C MET A 161 -4.06 4.89 7.64
N HIS A 162 -3.75 6.17 7.42
CA HIS A 162 -2.55 6.84 7.89
C HIS A 162 -2.89 8.07 8.70
N SER A 163 -2.12 8.30 9.76
CA SER A 163 -2.33 9.37 10.73
C SER A 163 -1.05 10.16 11.00
N SER A 164 -1.23 11.41 11.41
CA SER A 164 -0.17 12.26 11.91
C SER A 164 -0.11 12.19 13.44
N PRO A 165 1.09 12.10 14.05
CA PRO A 165 2.44 12.16 13.44
C PRO A 165 3.05 10.79 13.09
N ALA A 166 2.31 9.69 13.26
CA ALA A 166 2.84 8.33 13.12
C ALA A 166 3.35 8.03 11.71
N SER A 167 2.62 8.45 10.68
CA SER A 167 3.06 8.38 9.29
C SER A 167 3.37 9.78 8.72
N PRO A 168 4.58 9.99 8.15
CA PRO A 168 4.94 11.27 7.53
C PRO A 168 4.09 11.66 6.31
N CYS A 169 3.38 10.69 5.71
CA CYS A 169 2.53 10.91 4.54
C CYS A 169 1.16 11.49 4.90
N SER A 170 0.71 11.37 6.16
CA SER A 170 -0.62 11.85 6.59
C SER A 170 -0.56 13.25 7.20
N SER A 171 -1.59 14.05 6.91
CA SER A 171 -1.77 15.37 7.49
C SER A 171 -2.80 15.39 8.62
N VAL A 172 -3.52 14.29 8.84
CA VAL A 172 -4.67 14.22 9.77
C VAL A 172 -4.22 13.74 11.14
N PRO A 173 -4.44 14.52 12.22
CA PRO A 173 -4.18 14.05 13.57
C PRO A 173 -4.98 12.77 13.88
N VAL A 174 -4.36 11.79 14.54
CA VAL A 174 -5.01 10.50 14.87
C VAL A 174 -6.39 10.67 15.54
N ASP A 175 -6.53 11.64 16.44
CA ASP A 175 -7.79 11.96 17.11
C ASP A 175 -8.91 12.38 16.15
N GLN A 176 -8.57 13.19 15.14
CA GLN A 176 -9.53 13.67 14.15
C GLN A 176 -9.97 12.51 13.24
N LEU A 177 -9.02 11.67 12.83
CA LEU A 177 -9.27 10.47 12.03
C LEU A 177 -10.22 9.50 12.75
N ILE A 178 -10.04 9.28 14.05
CA ILE A 178 -10.94 8.46 14.87
C ILE A 178 -12.34 9.08 14.96
N TYR A 179 -12.40 10.38 15.26
CA TYR A 179 -13.66 11.11 15.37
C TYR A 179 -14.47 11.02 14.07
N ASP A 180 -13.83 11.23 12.93
CA ASP A 180 -14.49 11.22 11.63
C ASP A 180 -14.98 9.82 11.27
N ALA A 181 -14.17 8.79 11.47
CA ALA A 181 -14.56 7.40 11.26
C ALA A 181 -15.81 7.02 12.07
N LYS A 182 -15.83 7.38 13.36
CA LYS A 182 -17.00 7.18 14.24
C LYS A 182 -18.21 7.97 13.76
N SER A 183 -18.02 9.23 13.36
CA SER A 183 -19.12 10.12 12.94
C SER A 183 -19.84 9.65 11.67
N ILE A 184 -19.11 9.02 10.73
CA ILE A 184 -19.70 8.48 9.49
C ILE A 184 -20.37 7.12 9.69
N GLY A 185 -20.14 6.49 10.84
CA GLY A 185 -20.77 5.24 11.27
C GLY A 185 -19.97 3.98 10.94
N LEU A 186 -18.65 4.08 10.79
CA LEU A 186 -17.79 2.90 10.89
C LEU A 186 -17.88 2.34 12.31
N ASP A 187 -17.68 1.04 12.48
CA ASP A 187 -17.64 0.43 13.82
C ASP A 187 -16.22 0.46 14.40
N GLY A 188 -15.20 0.47 13.54
CA GLY A 188 -13.80 0.57 13.96
C GLY A 188 -12.85 0.95 12.83
N ILE A 189 -11.59 1.14 13.22
CA ILE A 189 -10.47 1.44 12.33
C ILE A 189 -9.24 0.62 12.69
N CYS A 190 -8.35 0.41 11.73
CA CYS A 190 -6.99 -0.07 11.96
C CYS A 190 -5.99 1.07 11.72
N LEU A 191 -5.12 1.34 12.69
CA LEU A 191 -3.99 2.25 12.48
C LEU A 191 -2.87 1.47 11.79
N THR A 192 -2.61 1.79 10.51
CA THR A 192 -1.67 1.07 9.64
C THR A 192 -0.62 2.01 9.06
N ASP A 193 -0.13 2.93 9.88
CA ASP A 193 0.94 3.86 9.50
C ASP A 193 2.21 3.15 9.01
N HIS A 194 2.90 3.74 8.03
CA HIS A 194 4.07 3.12 7.38
C HIS A 194 5.21 2.78 8.35
N ASN A 195 5.55 1.51 8.45
CA ASN A 195 6.63 0.98 9.29
C ASN A 195 6.59 1.51 10.74
N TYR A 196 5.39 1.84 11.23
CA TYR A 196 5.21 2.41 12.56
C TYR A 196 4.48 1.43 13.45
N VAL A 197 5.13 1.03 14.55
CA VAL A 197 4.53 0.14 15.54
C VAL A 197 3.85 0.99 16.62
N TRP A 198 2.52 0.99 16.59
CA TRP A 198 1.72 1.63 17.62
C TRP A 198 1.92 0.96 18.98
N ASP A 199 2.30 1.78 19.96
CA ASP A 199 2.37 1.37 21.36
C ASP A 199 0.98 0.96 21.87
N LYS A 200 0.94 -0.11 22.66
CA LYS A 200 -0.32 -0.68 23.15
C LYS A 200 -1.06 0.29 24.07
N ASP A 201 -0.33 0.93 24.99
CA ASP A 201 -0.93 1.77 26.01
C ASP A 201 -1.47 3.06 25.38
N VAL A 202 -0.75 3.61 24.39
CA VAL A 202 -1.24 4.74 23.58
C VAL A 202 -2.55 4.42 22.87
N VAL A 203 -2.66 3.24 22.25
CA VAL A 203 -3.91 2.86 21.57
C VAL A 203 -5.03 2.57 22.55
N ASP A 204 -4.73 2.02 23.73
CA ASP A 204 -5.71 1.83 24.80
C ASP A 204 -6.25 3.17 25.33
N GLU A 205 -5.41 4.20 25.46
CA GLU A 205 -5.84 5.56 25.78
C GLU A 205 -6.77 6.13 24.70
N LEU A 206 -6.43 5.94 23.41
CA LEU A 206 -7.30 6.38 22.30
C LEU A 206 -8.65 5.66 22.32
N ARG A 207 -8.67 4.34 22.59
CA ARG A 207 -9.92 3.55 22.71
C ARG A 207 -10.81 4.09 23.82
N GLN A 208 -10.23 4.38 24.98
CA GLN A 208 -10.96 4.94 26.12
C GLN A 208 -11.47 6.35 25.84
N LYS A 209 -10.62 7.21 25.28
CA LYS A 209 -10.95 8.61 24.95
C LYS A 209 -12.11 8.72 23.97
N HIS A 210 -12.12 7.88 22.94
CA HIS A 210 -13.08 7.96 21.85
C HIS A 210 -14.25 6.99 21.97
N GLU A 211 -14.20 6.03 22.90
CA GLU A 211 -15.16 4.92 23.02
C GLU A 211 -15.42 4.29 21.64
N PHE A 212 -14.34 3.85 20.99
CA PHE A 212 -14.33 3.38 19.61
C PHE A 212 -13.37 2.20 19.41
N ILE A 213 -13.68 1.31 18.46
CA ILE A 213 -12.80 0.19 18.13
C ILE A 213 -11.64 0.72 17.31
N ILE A 214 -10.45 0.70 17.91
CA ILE A 214 -9.20 1.10 17.27
C ILE A 214 -8.26 -0.09 17.36
N LEU A 215 -7.80 -0.60 16.23
CA LEU A 215 -6.98 -1.80 16.16
C LEU A 215 -5.59 -1.46 15.65
N ARG A 216 -4.57 -2.13 16.21
CA ARG A 216 -3.20 -1.95 15.76
C ARG A 216 -2.90 -2.82 14.54
N GLY A 217 -2.44 -2.19 13.47
CA GLY A 217 -1.78 -2.82 12.34
C GLY A 217 -0.50 -2.07 11.99
N ASN A 218 0.04 -2.35 10.81
CA ASN A 218 1.21 -1.66 10.26
C ASN A 218 1.19 -1.84 8.74
N GLU A 219 1.50 -0.79 7.97
CA GLU A 219 1.81 -0.94 6.55
C GLU A 219 3.33 -1.08 6.39
N ILE A 220 3.78 -2.32 6.18
CA ILE A 220 5.20 -2.65 6.08
C ILE A 220 5.61 -2.66 4.61
N THR A 221 6.62 -1.85 4.29
CA THR A 221 7.18 -1.78 2.94
C THR A 221 8.14 -2.95 2.71
N THR A 222 7.93 -3.68 1.61
CA THR A 222 8.75 -4.83 1.24
C THR A 222 9.42 -4.66 -0.12
N ASP A 223 10.31 -5.59 -0.46
CA ASP A 223 10.90 -5.72 -1.80
C ASP A 223 9.89 -6.09 -2.91
N GLN A 224 8.61 -6.27 -2.57
CA GLN A 224 7.52 -6.62 -3.48
C GLN A 224 6.28 -5.70 -3.34
N GLY A 225 6.45 -4.54 -2.71
CA GLY A 225 5.37 -3.57 -2.44
C GLY A 225 4.94 -3.54 -0.96
N ASP A 226 3.84 -2.85 -0.68
CA ASP A 226 3.36 -2.63 0.68
C ASP A 226 2.42 -3.74 1.18
N MET A 227 2.51 -4.01 2.47
CA MET A 227 1.81 -5.10 3.13
C MET A 227 1.12 -4.59 4.39
N LEU A 228 -0.20 -4.74 4.49
CA LEU A 228 -0.89 -4.54 5.76
C LEU A 228 -0.66 -5.77 6.63
N VAL A 229 -0.06 -5.56 7.78
CA VAL A 229 0.30 -6.62 8.72
C VAL A 229 -0.45 -6.44 10.02
N PHE A 230 -1.16 -7.49 10.43
CA PHE A 230 -1.88 -7.56 11.69
C PHE A 230 -1.28 -8.64 12.59
N GLY A 231 -1.07 -8.30 13.87
CA GLY A 231 -0.51 -9.22 14.87
C GLY A 231 1.02 -9.27 14.96
N LEU A 232 1.74 -8.41 14.24
CA LEU A 232 3.19 -8.24 14.38
C LEU A 232 3.50 -6.87 15.00
N TYR A 233 4.00 -6.85 16.24
CA TYR A 233 4.38 -5.63 16.97
C TYR A 233 5.90 -5.49 17.11
N LYS A 234 6.62 -6.00 16.11
CA LYS A 234 8.07 -5.87 16.01
C LYS A 234 8.38 -4.69 15.11
N ASP A 235 9.28 -3.82 15.57
CA ASP A 235 9.77 -2.71 14.77
C ASP A 235 10.63 -3.23 13.60
N ILE A 236 10.16 -3.01 12.37
CA ILE A 236 10.84 -3.38 11.13
C ILE A 236 11.35 -2.08 10.50
N GLN A 237 12.67 -1.93 10.50
CA GLN A 237 13.32 -0.73 9.99
C GLN A 237 13.61 -0.87 8.49
N GLY A 238 13.06 0.06 7.70
CA GLY A 238 13.30 0.11 6.25
C GLY A 238 12.56 -0.99 5.47
N ILE A 239 13.16 -1.41 4.34
CA ILE A 239 12.56 -2.40 3.43
C ILE A 239 12.98 -3.81 3.86
N ILE A 240 11.99 -4.67 4.12
CA ILE A 240 12.20 -6.08 4.42
C ILE A 240 11.89 -6.97 3.20
N ARG A 241 12.55 -8.12 3.08
CA ARG A 241 12.15 -9.14 2.09
C ARG A 241 10.80 -9.73 2.49
N LEU A 242 9.84 -9.78 1.57
CA LEU A 242 8.49 -10.30 1.85
C LEU A 242 8.51 -11.73 2.42
N GLU A 243 9.42 -12.59 1.95
CA GLU A 243 9.58 -13.94 2.49
C GLU A 243 9.99 -13.94 3.97
N ASP A 244 10.87 -13.01 4.38
CA ASP A 244 11.32 -12.91 5.77
C ASP A 244 10.25 -12.27 6.65
N LEU A 245 9.50 -11.29 6.12
CA LEU A 245 8.30 -10.78 6.76
C LEU A 245 7.29 -11.89 7.04
N ARG A 246 6.98 -12.74 6.04
CA ARG A 246 6.08 -13.89 6.20
C ARG A 246 6.50 -14.79 7.35
N LYS A 247 7.81 -15.11 7.46
CA LYS A 247 8.33 -15.95 8.56
C LYS A 247 8.10 -15.31 9.93
N GLU A 248 8.30 -14.01 10.06
CA GLU A 248 8.09 -13.29 11.32
C GLU A 248 6.60 -13.22 11.67
N VAL A 249 5.73 -12.96 10.69
CA VAL A 249 4.28 -12.94 10.89
C VAL A 249 3.73 -14.32 11.25
N ASP A 250 4.23 -15.39 10.64
CA ASP A 250 3.84 -16.76 10.99
C ASP A 250 4.19 -17.11 12.44
N LYS A 251 5.38 -16.74 12.90
CA LYS A 251 5.79 -16.94 14.30
C LYS A 251 4.91 -16.15 15.27
N ALA A 252 4.48 -14.96 14.88
CA ALA A 252 3.57 -14.12 15.66
C ALA A 252 2.10 -14.57 15.55
N GLY A 253 1.78 -15.51 14.65
CA GLY A 253 0.41 -15.92 14.37
C GLY A 253 -0.44 -14.84 13.71
N GLY A 254 0.19 -13.87 13.02
CA GLY A 254 -0.48 -12.74 12.40
C GLY A 254 -1.07 -13.03 11.01
N PHE A 255 -1.36 -11.95 10.27
CA PHE A 255 -2.00 -11.98 8.97
C PHE A 255 -1.40 -10.91 8.04
N ILE A 256 -1.24 -11.22 6.75
CA ILE A 256 -0.69 -10.31 5.74
C ILE A 256 -1.72 -10.08 4.63
N ILE A 257 -2.00 -8.82 4.33
CA ILE A 257 -2.77 -8.39 3.16
C ILE A 257 -1.81 -7.63 2.24
N VAL A 258 -1.76 -7.96 0.95
CA VAL A 258 -1.07 -7.06 0.01
C VAL A 258 -1.89 -5.79 -0.18
N ALA A 259 -1.28 -4.65 0.11
CA ALA A 259 -1.89 -3.33 -0.05
C ALA A 259 -1.78 -2.89 -1.51
N HIS A 260 -2.87 -2.35 -2.08
CA HIS A 260 -2.93 -1.72 -3.41
C HIS A 260 -1.94 -2.29 -4.47
N PRO A 261 -1.95 -3.61 -4.75
CA PRO A 261 -0.86 -4.35 -5.43
C PRO A 261 -0.51 -3.91 -6.86
N PHE A 262 -1.36 -3.06 -7.45
CA PHE A 262 -1.27 -2.59 -8.83
C PHE A 262 -1.36 -1.06 -8.94
N ARG A 263 -1.17 -0.32 -7.84
CA ARG A 263 -1.10 1.14 -7.86
C ARG A 263 -0.05 1.62 -8.86
N GLY A 264 -0.44 2.55 -9.74
CA GLY A 264 0.45 3.14 -10.74
C GLY A 264 0.66 2.27 -11.99
N PHE A 265 0.25 0.99 -11.98
CA PHE A 265 0.49 0.07 -13.09
C PHE A 265 -0.49 0.29 -14.27
N LEU A 266 -1.70 0.80 -14.04
CA LEU A 266 -2.76 0.90 -15.07
C LEU A 266 -3.21 2.34 -15.37
N VAL A 267 -2.59 3.34 -14.75
CA VAL A 267 -2.91 4.77 -14.95
C VAL A 267 -2.47 5.26 -16.34
N PHE A 268 -1.55 4.54 -16.98
CA PHE A 268 -1.18 4.74 -18.37
C PHE A 268 -2.03 3.86 -19.29
N ASN A 269 -2.24 4.28 -20.54
CA ASN A 269 -2.73 3.44 -21.64
C ASN A 269 -1.71 2.35 -21.99
N VAL A 270 -1.25 1.57 -21.00
CA VAL A 270 -0.42 0.38 -21.20
C VAL A 270 -1.30 -0.81 -21.51
N GLY A 271 -1.98 -0.72 -22.65
CA GLY A 271 -2.28 -1.93 -23.43
C GLY A 271 -1.01 -2.68 -23.84
N GLU A 272 0.18 -2.08 -23.66
CA GLU A 272 1.48 -2.58 -24.14
C GLU A 272 2.36 -3.29 -23.10
N LEU A 273 2.04 -3.25 -21.80
CA LEU A 273 2.82 -3.97 -20.76
C LEU A 273 2.43 -5.46 -20.71
N GLY A 274 1.35 -5.86 -21.40
CA GLY A 274 0.92 -7.24 -21.51
C GLY A 274 0.67 -7.92 -20.17
N LEU A 275 0.45 -7.17 -19.08
CA LEU A 275 0.18 -7.67 -17.73
C LEU A 275 -1.30 -8.07 -17.66
N THR A 276 -1.58 -9.27 -18.15
CA THR A 276 -2.90 -9.87 -18.01
C THR A 276 -3.08 -10.36 -16.56
N PRO A 277 -4.34 -10.53 -16.08
CA PRO A 277 -4.58 -11.12 -14.77
C PRO A 277 -3.82 -12.44 -14.59
N GLU A 278 -3.77 -13.30 -15.61
CA GLU A 278 -3.08 -14.60 -15.55
C GLU A 278 -1.58 -14.45 -15.27
N LYS A 279 -0.91 -13.48 -15.93
CA LYS A 279 0.51 -13.20 -15.63
C LYS A 279 0.69 -12.55 -14.26
N ALA A 280 -0.24 -11.71 -13.85
CA ALA A 280 -0.19 -11.09 -12.53
C ALA A 280 -0.34 -12.13 -11.41
N MET A 281 -1.14 -13.19 -11.62
CA MET A 281 -1.27 -14.32 -10.68
C MET A 281 0.06 -15.07 -10.48
N GLU A 282 0.98 -15.03 -11.44
CA GLU A 282 2.29 -15.67 -11.33
C GLU A 282 3.29 -14.88 -10.46
N ARG A 283 2.96 -13.64 -10.06
CA ARG A 283 3.84 -12.79 -9.25
C ARG A 283 4.20 -13.50 -7.93
N PRO A 284 5.49 -13.57 -7.56
CA PRO A 284 5.93 -14.28 -6.36
C PRO A 284 5.28 -13.81 -5.05
N LEU A 285 4.88 -12.55 -4.96
CA LEU A 285 4.30 -11.97 -3.75
C LEU A 285 3.06 -12.72 -3.26
N PHE A 286 2.22 -13.23 -4.17
CA PHE A 286 0.96 -13.88 -3.82
C PHE A 286 1.14 -15.21 -3.08
N LYS A 287 2.37 -15.75 -3.04
CA LYS A 287 2.72 -16.94 -2.25
C LYS A 287 2.92 -16.65 -0.76
N TYR A 288 3.04 -15.37 -0.40
CA TYR A 288 3.43 -14.93 0.94
C TYR A 288 2.35 -14.08 1.62
N VAL A 289 1.20 -13.88 1.00
CA VAL A 289 0.11 -13.06 1.52
C VAL A 289 -1.15 -13.89 1.72
N ASP A 290 -1.98 -13.49 2.67
CA ASP A 290 -3.19 -14.21 3.06
C ASP A 290 -4.46 -13.64 2.40
N ALA A 291 -4.42 -12.37 1.98
CA ALA A 291 -5.52 -11.67 1.30
C ALA A 291 -5.01 -10.55 0.38
N VAL A 292 -5.92 -10.01 -0.42
CA VAL A 292 -5.64 -8.92 -1.37
C VAL A 292 -6.57 -7.74 -1.10
N GLU A 293 -6.01 -6.54 -1.00
CA GLU A 293 -6.80 -5.32 -1.00
C GLU A 293 -7.29 -5.03 -2.42
N VAL A 294 -8.62 -5.04 -2.62
CA VAL A 294 -9.26 -4.87 -3.94
C VAL A 294 -10.14 -3.63 -4.03
N LEU A 295 -10.36 -2.96 -2.90
CA LEU A 295 -11.02 -1.67 -2.81
C LEU A 295 -10.14 -0.74 -1.98
N ASN A 296 -9.23 -0.04 -2.63
CA ASN A 296 -8.37 0.99 -2.05
C ASN A 296 -8.78 2.39 -2.55
N GLY A 297 -8.78 3.40 -1.67
CA GLY A 297 -9.24 4.76 -1.98
C GLY A 297 -8.27 5.61 -2.81
N LYS A 298 -7.00 5.21 -2.88
CA LYS A 298 -5.91 5.92 -3.56
C LYS A 298 -5.56 5.33 -4.94
N VAL A 299 -6.37 4.39 -5.43
CA VAL A 299 -6.18 3.78 -6.76
C VAL A 299 -7.44 3.91 -7.61
N THR A 300 -7.28 3.77 -8.92
CA THR A 300 -8.37 3.86 -9.89
C THR A 300 -9.31 2.65 -9.78
N GLU A 301 -10.56 2.81 -10.25
CA GLU A 301 -11.51 1.69 -10.33
C GLU A 301 -11.00 0.56 -11.24
N LYS A 302 -10.15 0.86 -12.24
CA LYS A 302 -9.51 -0.15 -13.09
C LYS A 302 -8.48 -0.98 -12.33
N GLU A 303 -7.67 -0.36 -11.48
CA GLU A 303 -6.68 -1.04 -10.63
C GLU A 303 -7.38 -1.92 -9.59
N ASN A 304 -8.41 -1.39 -8.91
CA ASN A 304 -9.26 -2.17 -8.01
C ASN A 304 -9.91 -3.37 -8.72
N SER A 305 -10.46 -3.16 -9.93
CA SER A 305 -11.04 -4.25 -10.72
C SER A 305 -10.01 -5.28 -11.17
N PHE A 306 -8.78 -4.86 -11.46
CA PHE A 306 -7.70 -5.76 -11.83
C PHE A 306 -7.22 -6.58 -10.63
N ALA A 307 -7.07 -5.94 -9.46
CA ALA A 307 -6.77 -6.61 -8.20
C ALA A 307 -7.81 -7.68 -7.87
N LEU A 308 -9.10 -7.37 -8.04
CA LEU A 308 -10.19 -8.33 -7.84
C LEU A 308 -10.06 -9.55 -8.75
N LYS A 309 -9.83 -9.35 -10.06
CA LYS A 309 -9.66 -10.46 -11.01
C LYS A 309 -8.50 -11.38 -10.64
N VAL A 310 -7.39 -10.79 -10.20
CA VAL A 310 -6.21 -11.56 -9.75
C VAL A 310 -6.52 -12.34 -8.47
N ALA A 311 -7.15 -11.70 -7.49
CA ALA A 311 -7.55 -12.36 -6.25
C ALA A 311 -8.54 -13.50 -6.48
N GLU A 312 -9.55 -13.30 -7.34
CA GLU A 312 -10.51 -14.33 -7.73
C GLU A 312 -9.84 -15.53 -8.41
N GLY A 313 -8.92 -15.28 -9.35
CA GLY A 313 -8.20 -16.38 -10.01
C GLY A 313 -7.23 -17.15 -9.11
N LEU A 314 -6.75 -16.52 -8.02
CA LEU A 314 -5.94 -17.17 -6.99
C LEU A 314 -6.77 -17.79 -5.86
N GLY A 315 -8.09 -17.52 -5.81
CA GLY A 315 -8.93 -17.90 -4.68
C GLY A 315 -8.55 -17.23 -3.35
N LEU A 316 -7.92 -16.05 -3.42
CA LEU A 316 -7.53 -15.30 -2.23
C LEU A 316 -8.70 -14.48 -1.69
N PRO A 317 -8.90 -14.43 -0.36
CA PRO A 317 -9.81 -13.50 0.28
C PRO A 317 -9.50 -12.05 -0.09
N VAL A 318 -10.53 -11.20 -0.06
CA VAL A 318 -10.46 -9.81 -0.51
C VAL A 318 -10.86 -8.83 0.58
N THR A 319 -10.15 -7.72 0.68
CA THR A 319 -10.41 -6.65 1.66
C THR A 319 -10.52 -5.29 0.99
N GLY A 320 -11.01 -4.31 1.74
CA GLY A 320 -11.06 -2.91 1.36
C GLY A 320 -10.69 -2.00 2.52
N GLY A 321 -10.07 -0.87 2.17
CA GLY A 321 -9.62 0.15 3.10
C GLY A 321 -9.57 1.51 2.40
N SER A 322 -9.78 2.59 3.15
CA SER A 322 -9.77 3.93 2.57
C SER A 322 -8.40 4.35 2.09
N ASP A 323 -7.35 3.85 2.76
CA ASP A 323 -6.00 4.36 2.64
C ASP A 323 -5.96 5.88 2.86
N ALA A 324 -6.73 6.32 3.85
CA ALA A 324 -6.96 7.72 4.13
C ALA A 324 -5.67 8.37 4.65
N HIS A 325 -5.30 9.46 3.99
CA HIS A 325 -4.27 10.39 4.43
C HIS A 325 -4.87 11.77 4.80
N GLU A 326 -6.16 11.95 4.45
CA GLU A 326 -6.99 13.13 4.71
C GLU A 326 -8.38 12.76 5.25
N VAL A 327 -9.02 13.70 5.94
CA VAL A 327 -10.35 13.50 6.58
C VAL A 327 -11.43 13.12 5.56
N SER A 328 -11.40 13.75 4.38
CA SER A 328 -12.36 13.51 3.29
C SER A 328 -12.31 12.08 2.77
N GLU A 329 -11.24 11.33 3.04
CA GLU A 329 -11.00 10.00 2.49
C GLU A 329 -11.46 8.88 3.44
N VAL A 330 -11.55 9.18 4.75
CA VAL A 330 -11.90 8.22 5.81
C VAL A 330 -13.16 7.43 5.45
N GLY A 331 -13.09 6.10 5.46
CA GLY A 331 -14.23 5.24 5.13
C GLY A 331 -14.72 5.32 3.67
N THR A 332 -13.87 5.73 2.72
CA THR A 332 -14.19 5.58 1.28
C THR A 332 -14.47 4.12 0.96
N TYR A 333 -13.60 3.24 1.45
CA TYR A 333 -13.80 1.79 1.47
C TYR A 333 -13.59 1.25 2.89
N ALA A 334 -14.13 0.08 3.15
CA ALA A 334 -13.98 -0.64 4.40
C ALA A 334 -14.13 -2.16 4.16
N THR A 335 -13.98 -2.94 5.21
CA THR A 335 -14.21 -4.39 5.22
C THR A 335 -15.33 -4.74 6.18
N VAL A 336 -16.31 -5.50 5.70
CA VAL A 336 -17.46 -5.99 6.47
C VAL A 336 -17.13 -7.38 7.02
N PHE A 337 -17.23 -7.51 8.33
CA PHE A 337 -17.17 -8.76 9.06
C PHE A 337 -18.59 -9.13 9.54
N PRO A 338 -19.04 -10.38 9.32
CA PRO A 338 -20.33 -10.85 9.83
C PRO A 338 -20.31 -11.10 11.34
N VAL A 339 -19.12 -11.08 11.95
CA VAL A 339 -18.90 -11.25 13.39
C VAL A 339 -18.55 -9.93 14.06
N SER A 340 -18.75 -9.87 15.38
CA SER A 340 -18.27 -8.76 16.20
C SER A 340 -16.75 -8.86 16.36
N VAL A 341 -16.04 -7.79 16.00
CA VAL A 341 -14.59 -7.67 16.18
C VAL A 341 -14.33 -6.58 17.21
N LYS A 342 -13.67 -6.91 18.33
CA LYS A 342 -13.46 -5.97 19.45
C LYS A 342 -12.00 -5.63 19.70
N ASP A 343 -11.11 -6.56 19.37
CA ASP A 343 -9.66 -6.41 19.55
C ASP A 343 -8.88 -7.03 18.38
N GLU A 344 -7.55 -6.95 18.43
CA GLU A 344 -6.68 -7.45 17.37
C GLU A 344 -6.72 -8.98 17.22
N ASN A 345 -6.99 -9.73 18.29
CA ASN A 345 -7.11 -11.19 18.21
C ASN A 345 -8.40 -11.58 17.48
N ASP A 346 -9.52 -10.90 17.80
CA ASP A 346 -10.79 -11.07 17.09
C ASP A 346 -10.61 -10.76 15.60
N LEU A 347 -9.91 -9.67 15.26
CA LEU A 347 -9.64 -9.30 13.86
C LEU A 347 -8.85 -10.39 13.15
N ILE A 348 -7.74 -10.86 13.73
CA ILE A 348 -6.90 -11.90 13.12
C ILE A 348 -7.69 -13.20 12.95
N ASN A 349 -8.49 -13.58 13.94
CA ASN A 349 -9.34 -14.77 13.86
C ASN A 349 -10.39 -14.63 12.75
N ALA A 350 -11.05 -13.46 12.66
CA ALA A 350 -12.02 -13.17 11.61
C ALA A 350 -11.37 -13.18 10.21
N LEU A 351 -10.19 -12.58 10.06
CA LEU A 351 -9.40 -12.60 8.82
C LEU A 351 -8.99 -14.03 8.41
N LYS A 352 -8.59 -14.88 9.35
CA LYS A 352 -8.23 -16.28 9.06
C LYS A 352 -9.41 -17.12 8.56
N THR A 353 -10.66 -16.73 8.85
CA THR A 353 -11.83 -17.45 8.32
C THR A 353 -12.07 -17.22 6.82
N GLY A 354 -11.54 -16.12 6.26
CA GLY A 354 -11.90 -15.67 4.91
C GLY A 354 -13.37 -15.21 4.78
N ASN A 355 -14.13 -15.14 5.87
CA ASN A 355 -15.55 -14.75 5.87
C ASN A 355 -15.74 -13.25 6.12
N TYR A 356 -15.35 -12.44 5.15
CA TYR A 356 -15.54 -11.00 5.12
C TYR A 356 -15.68 -10.53 3.67
N SER A 357 -16.09 -9.29 3.47
CA SER A 357 -16.19 -8.70 2.13
C SER A 357 -15.87 -7.21 2.14
N PRO A 358 -15.20 -6.70 1.10
CA PRO A 358 -14.95 -5.27 0.94
C PRO A 358 -16.25 -4.52 0.61
N ILE A 359 -16.34 -3.24 1.00
CA ILE A 359 -17.50 -2.38 0.73
C ILE A 359 -17.06 -0.96 0.37
N ALA A 360 -17.75 -0.34 -0.59
CA ALA A 360 -17.69 1.10 -0.86
C ALA A 360 -18.52 1.87 0.18
N PHE A 361 -18.01 1.95 1.41
CA PHE A 361 -18.77 2.34 2.60
C PHE A 361 -19.49 3.68 2.44
N LYS A 362 -18.78 4.75 2.05
CA LYS A 362 -19.39 6.07 1.79
C LYS A 362 -20.50 6.03 0.73
N LYS A 363 -20.24 5.39 -0.42
CA LYS A 363 -21.23 5.25 -1.52
C LYS A 363 -22.49 4.50 -1.06
N GLU A 364 -22.34 3.44 -0.27
CA GLU A 364 -23.48 2.68 0.26
C GLU A 364 -24.25 3.46 1.34
N ARG A 365 -23.57 4.23 2.19
CA ARG A 365 -24.21 5.09 3.18
C ARG A 365 -25.04 6.21 2.56
N GLU A 366 -24.59 6.79 1.45
CA GLU A 366 -25.35 7.80 0.71
C GLU A 366 -26.64 7.24 0.12
N LYS A 367 -26.63 5.99 -0.36
CA LYS A 367 -27.85 5.31 -0.86
C LYS A 367 -28.91 5.09 0.21
N ILE A 368 -28.50 4.88 1.46
CA ILE A 368 -29.42 4.66 2.60
C ILE A 368 -30.03 5.99 3.09
N LYS A 369 -29.35 7.11 2.87
CA LYS A 369 -29.83 8.45 3.27
C LYS A 369 -30.80 9.08 2.25
N ARG A 370 -30.86 8.55 1.02
CA ARG A 370 -31.81 8.95 -0.03
C ARG A 370 -33.02 8.04 0.00
#